data_AF-A0A524CBP0-F1
#
_entry.id   AF-A0A524CBP0-F1
#
_cell.length_a   1.000
_cell.length_b   1.000
_cell.length_c   1.000
_cell.angle_alpha   90.00
_cell.angle_beta   90.00
_cell.angle_gamma   90.00
#
_symmetry.space_group_name_H-M   'P 1'
#
loop_
_entity.id
_entity.type
_entity.pdbx_description
1 polymer ?
#
loop_
_entity_poly.entity_id
_entity_poly.type
_entity_poly.pdbx_seq_one_letter_code
_entity_poly.pdbx_strand_id
1 'polypeptide(L)'
;MTKKGKFRILSYLIEDELIFYRSLNNIKKIIAFTLLEIKDHNLILPKLFEFLIEESISYFSFQINKTNELLLLICIENDKRGNIKNLFMIIKEKLNFQNSIKILKNAELEDRFLKIFNNKLKFNSKLKKQENEITFQDNKQNFKINYFKINLDSITKKKLFINSFFKVLEDFSQGGTLIFSFKINKNYQLVLSCYLINIIKNEELNNSFCEEMNNFYGVKLLTKTTLDINDLGNIFWRLPIEKSYLFYADFSEIFENYYPSNILNYINRLEEILLEMKISFIKLNQNMFIIKRKILFIINLKVDLNSLKKIIDKYYSKYYIYLVIINKKEYQRLLKIKKINMLNGLKIMNKSEFNDFKFNFN
;
A
#
# COMPACT_ATOMS: atom_id res chain seq x y z
N MET A 1 7.42 -10.96 -42.75
CA MET A 1 6.23 -10.59 -41.96
C MET A 1 6.24 -11.36 -40.65
N THR A 2 6.66 -10.74 -39.55
CA THR A 2 6.68 -11.36 -38.21
C THR A 2 5.26 -11.44 -37.66
N LYS A 3 4.79 -12.68 -37.40
CA LYS A 3 3.51 -12.93 -36.73
C LYS A 3 3.54 -12.24 -35.36
N LYS A 4 2.83 -11.11 -35.21
CA LYS A 4 2.57 -10.47 -33.91
C LYS A 4 1.90 -11.51 -33.00
N GLY A 5 2.65 -12.00 -32.02
CA GLY A 5 2.15 -12.94 -31.02
C GLY A 5 0.95 -12.33 -30.30
N LYS A 6 -0.14 -13.08 -30.22
CA LYS A 6 -1.32 -12.72 -29.41
C LYS A 6 -0.86 -12.54 -27.96
N PHE A 7 -1.00 -11.33 -27.41
CA PHE A 7 -0.77 -11.08 -25.99
C PHE A 7 -1.69 -12.00 -25.17
N ARG A 8 -1.13 -12.98 -24.46
CA ARG A 8 -1.84 -13.66 -23.37
C ARG A 8 -1.92 -12.67 -22.22
N ILE A 9 -3.12 -12.16 -21.97
CA ILE A 9 -3.43 -11.12 -20.95
C ILE A 9 -2.91 -11.51 -19.56
N LEU A 10 -2.84 -12.82 -19.30
CA LEU A 10 -2.63 -13.40 -17.99
C LEU A 10 -1.46 -14.38 -18.05
N SER A 11 -0.24 -13.87 -17.89
CA SER A 11 0.94 -14.72 -17.66
C SER A 11 1.22 -14.83 -16.17
N TYR A 12 0.24 -15.31 -15.41
CA TYR A 12 0.42 -15.65 -14.00
C TYR A 12 0.44 -17.16 -13.78
N LEU A 13 1.02 -17.56 -12.65
CA LEU A 13 1.08 -18.92 -12.16
C LEU A 13 0.55 -18.93 -10.73
N ILE A 14 -0.40 -19.81 -10.44
CA ILE A 14 -0.91 -20.00 -9.08
C ILE A 14 -0.13 -21.16 -8.43
N GLU A 15 0.37 -20.92 -7.23
CA GLU A 15 0.93 -21.95 -6.36
C GLU A 15 0.34 -21.79 -4.97
N ASP A 16 -0.53 -22.73 -4.60
CA ASP A 16 -1.25 -22.75 -3.33
C ASP A 16 -1.99 -21.44 -3.08
N GLU A 17 -1.46 -20.61 -2.18
CA GLU A 17 -2.06 -19.38 -1.68
C GLU A 17 -1.50 -18.12 -2.37
N LEU A 18 -0.67 -18.29 -3.42
CA LEU A 18 0.04 -17.22 -4.10
C LEU A 18 -0.19 -17.24 -5.62
N ILE A 19 -0.46 -16.06 -6.18
CA ILE A 19 -0.51 -15.78 -7.61
C ILE A 19 0.79 -15.08 -8.00
N PHE A 20 1.67 -15.75 -8.73
CA PHE A 20 2.92 -15.20 -9.23
C PHE A 20 2.74 -14.59 -10.60
N TYR A 21 3.19 -13.35 -10.76
CA TYR A 21 3.31 -12.68 -12.05
C TYR A 21 4.78 -12.56 -12.44
N ARG A 22 5.07 -12.85 -13.71
CA ARG A 22 6.37 -12.50 -14.29
C ARG A 22 6.35 -11.00 -14.55
N SER A 23 7.16 -10.23 -13.81
CA SER A 23 7.33 -8.79 -14.07
C SER A 23 7.69 -8.59 -15.54
N LEU A 24 6.94 -7.74 -16.23
CA LEU A 24 7.22 -7.31 -17.60
C LEU A 24 8.39 -6.31 -17.66
N ASN A 25 8.87 -5.82 -16.51
CA ASN A 25 9.97 -4.86 -16.46
C ASN A 25 11.34 -5.54 -16.54
N ASN A 26 12.31 -4.84 -17.16
CA ASN A 26 13.74 -5.19 -17.19
C ASN A 26 14.39 -5.37 -15.79
N ILE A 27 13.65 -5.06 -14.73
CA ILE A 27 14.06 -5.27 -13.34
C ILE A 27 13.67 -6.70 -12.95
N LYS A 28 14.65 -7.51 -12.53
CA LYS A 28 14.52 -8.93 -12.11
C LYS A 28 13.67 -9.15 -10.84
N LYS A 29 12.59 -8.41 -10.64
CA LYS A 29 11.66 -8.61 -9.51
C LYS A 29 10.54 -9.55 -9.92
N ILE A 30 10.23 -10.49 -9.05
CA ILE A 30 9.06 -11.36 -9.11
C ILE A 30 7.99 -10.71 -8.24
N ILE A 31 6.77 -10.68 -8.75
CA ILE A 31 5.61 -10.12 -8.04
C ILE A 31 4.69 -11.27 -7.69
N ALA A 32 4.23 -11.32 -6.44
CA ALA A 32 3.23 -12.28 -6.02
C ALA A 32 2.10 -11.61 -5.24
N PHE A 33 0.91 -12.20 -5.35
CA PHE A 33 -0.28 -11.76 -4.67
C PHE A 33 -0.88 -12.88 -3.86
N THR A 34 -1.45 -12.54 -2.71
CA THR A 34 -2.34 -13.43 -1.96
C THR A 34 -3.64 -12.68 -1.67
N LEU A 35 -4.74 -13.43 -1.59
CA LEU A 35 -6.06 -12.90 -1.28
C LEU A 35 -6.58 -13.47 0.03
N LEU A 36 -7.18 -12.59 0.82
CA LEU A 36 -7.77 -12.90 2.10
C LEU A 36 -9.21 -12.40 2.12
N GLU A 37 -10.15 -13.29 2.44
CA GLU A 37 -11.50 -12.89 2.83
C GLU A 37 -11.47 -12.52 4.32
N ILE A 38 -11.96 -11.33 4.63
CA ILE A 38 -11.98 -10.81 5.99
C ILE A 38 -13.39 -10.41 6.41
N LYS A 39 -13.74 -10.66 7.66
CA LYS A 39 -15.02 -10.22 8.24
C LYS A 39 -14.99 -8.76 8.73
N ASP A 40 -13.83 -8.32 9.21
CA ASP A 40 -13.61 -6.98 9.76
C ASP A 40 -12.20 -6.48 9.41
N HIS A 41 -12.10 -5.32 8.78
CA HIS A 41 -10.84 -4.71 8.36
C HIS A 41 -10.11 -4.01 9.51
N ASN A 42 -10.82 -3.58 10.55
CA ASN A 42 -10.24 -2.84 11.66
C ASN A 42 -9.21 -3.67 12.43
N LEU A 43 -9.46 -4.97 12.55
CA LEU A 43 -8.60 -5.90 13.28
C LEU A 43 -7.27 -6.22 12.57
N ILE A 44 -7.20 -6.06 11.25
CA ILE A 44 -6.04 -6.46 10.45
C ILE A 44 -5.17 -5.27 10.01
N LEU A 45 -5.77 -4.09 9.87
CA LEU A 45 -5.12 -2.87 9.38
C LEU A 45 -3.80 -2.53 10.06
N PRO A 46 -3.69 -2.52 11.41
CA PRO A 46 -2.42 -2.24 12.08
C PRO A 46 -1.30 -3.19 11.64
N LYS A 47 -1.61 -4.48 11.45
CA LYS A 47 -0.64 -5.50 11.03
C LYS A 47 -0.18 -5.29 9.59
N LEU A 48 -1.10 -4.90 8.71
CA LEU A 48 -0.77 -4.60 7.31
C LEU A 48 0.16 -3.37 7.21
N PHE A 49 -0.07 -2.35 8.04
CA PHE A 49 0.84 -1.21 8.11
C PHE A 49 2.22 -1.57 8.65
N GLU A 50 2.30 -2.45 9.65
CA GLU A 50 3.58 -3.02 10.10
C GLU A 50 4.31 -3.73 8.95
N PHE A 51 3.61 -4.58 8.19
CA PHE A 51 4.20 -5.28 7.06
C PHE A 51 4.72 -4.35 5.97
N LEU A 52 4.03 -3.24 5.69
CA LEU A 52 4.50 -2.24 4.73
C LEU A 52 5.81 -1.59 5.17
N ILE A 53 5.92 -1.28 6.47
CA ILE A 53 7.08 -0.55 7.02
C ILE A 53 8.27 -1.45 7.21
N GLU A 54 8.03 -2.72 7.54
CA GLU A 54 9.04 -3.77 7.52
C GLU A 54 9.45 -4.16 6.08
N GLU A 55 8.75 -3.63 5.06
CA GLU A 55 8.88 -4.02 3.65
C GLU A 55 8.74 -5.54 3.43
N SER A 56 7.92 -6.18 4.27
CA SER A 56 7.49 -7.57 4.11
C SER A 56 6.47 -7.71 2.98
N ILE A 57 5.72 -6.63 2.73
CA ILE A 57 4.79 -6.47 1.60
C ILE A 57 5.10 -5.15 0.89
N SER A 58 4.83 -5.08 -0.40
CA SER A 58 5.08 -3.89 -1.22
C SER A 58 3.89 -2.92 -1.20
N TYR A 59 2.67 -3.45 -1.18
CA TYR A 59 1.43 -2.72 -0.94
C TYR A 59 0.34 -3.73 -0.54
N PHE A 60 -0.80 -3.22 -0.09
CA PHE A 60 -2.02 -4.00 0.04
C PHE A 60 -3.22 -3.19 -0.43
N SER A 61 -4.33 -3.86 -0.74
CA SER A 61 -5.56 -3.17 -1.14
C SER A 61 -6.80 -3.85 -0.60
N PHE A 62 -7.78 -3.05 -0.14
CA PHE A 62 -9.13 -3.53 0.08
C PHE A 62 -9.94 -3.34 -1.19
N GLN A 63 -10.62 -4.42 -1.56
CA GLN A 63 -11.63 -4.45 -2.60
C GLN A 63 -12.99 -4.58 -1.90
N ILE A 64 -13.83 -3.57 -2.08
CA ILE A 64 -15.17 -3.51 -1.51
C ILE A 64 -16.17 -3.54 -2.66
N ASN A 65 -17.18 -4.39 -2.56
CA ASN A 65 -18.27 -4.46 -3.52
C ASN A 65 -19.61 -4.12 -2.86
N LYS A 66 -20.69 -4.10 -3.66
CA LYS A 66 -22.05 -3.77 -3.20
C LYS A 66 -22.55 -4.70 -2.07
N THR A 67 -22.10 -5.95 -2.04
CA THR A 67 -22.45 -6.91 -0.97
C THR A 67 -21.66 -6.70 0.33
N ASN A 68 -20.85 -5.63 0.41
CA ASN A 68 -19.89 -5.38 1.50
C ASN A 68 -18.93 -6.55 1.73
N GLU A 69 -18.71 -7.40 0.73
CA GLU A 69 -17.66 -8.40 0.82
C GLU A 69 -16.32 -7.66 0.77
N LEU A 70 -15.51 -7.89 1.80
CA LEU A 70 -14.20 -7.30 1.93
C LEU A 70 -13.15 -8.33 1.50
N LEU A 71 -12.56 -8.09 0.34
CA LEU A 71 -11.45 -8.87 -0.16
C LEU A 71 -10.16 -8.05 0.00
N LEU A 72 -9.23 -8.58 0.78
CA LEU A 72 -7.91 -8.00 0.95
C LEU A 72 -6.93 -8.67 -0.01
N LEU A 73 -6.21 -7.86 -0.78
CA LEU A 73 -5.07 -8.29 -1.58
C LEU A 73 -3.78 -7.79 -0.96
N ILE A 74 -2.83 -8.70 -0.78
CA ILE A 74 -1.47 -8.38 -0.32
C ILE A 74 -0.49 -8.64 -1.46
N CYS A 75 0.36 -7.67 -1.75
CA CYS A 75 1.40 -7.80 -2.76
C CYS A 75 2.78 -7.95 -2.12
N ILE A 76 3.56 -8.92 -2.60
CA ILE A 76 4.94 -9.17 -2.19
C ILE A 76 5.83 -9.10 -3.43
N GLU A 77 6.81 -8.21 -3.43
CA GLU A 77 7.87 -8.15 -4.45
C GLU A 77 9.20 -8.64 -3.90
N ASN A 78 9.87 -9.52 -4.65
CA ASN A 78 11.25 -9.91 -4.35
C ASN A 78 11.99 -10.37 -5.61
N ASP A 79 13.32 -10.34 -5.60
CA ASP A 79 14.15 -10.88 -6.68
C ASP A 79 14.14 -12.41 -6.75
N LYS A 80 13.84 -13.09 -5.63
CA LYS A 80 13.80 -14.55 -5.55
C LYS A 80 12.45 -15.07 -5.09
N ARG A 81 11.94 -16.07 -5.81
CA ARG A 81 10.65 -16.72 -5.50
C ARG A 81 10.62 -17.36 -4.11
N GLY A 82 11.72 -18.01 -3.69
CA GLY A 82 11.81 -18.62 -2.36
C GLY A 82 11.67 -17.60 -1.22
N ASN A 83 12.23 -16.40 -1.39
CA ASN A 83 12.06 -15.32 -0.42
C ASN A 83 10.62 -14.84 -0.34
N ILE A 84 9.90 -14.78 -1.47
CA ILE A 84 8.45 -14.46 -1.47
C ILE A 84 7.70 -15.49 -0.62
N LYS A 85 7.95 -16.79 -0.83
CA LYS A 85 7.31 -17.84 -0.04
C LYS A 85 7.62 -17.70 1.45
N ASN A 86 8.87 -17.43 1.82
CA ASN A 86 9.26 -17.22 3.22
C ASN A 86 8.57 -16.00 3.84
N LEU A 87 8.53 -14.86 3.13
CA LEU A 87 7.82 -13.66 3.58
C LEU A 87 6.33 -13.93 3.76
N PHE A 88 5.72 -14.62 2.80
CA PHE A 88 4.33 -15.02 2.87
C PHE A 88 4.05 -15.94 4.07
N MET A 89 4.91 -16.91 4.37
CA MET A 89 4.78 -17.76 5.56
C MET A 89 4.82 -16.94 6.86
N ILE A 90 5.73 -15.96 6.96
CA ILE A 90 5.81 -15.05 8.11
C ILE A 90 4.53 -14.21 8.23
N ILE A 91 4.02 -13.70 7.11
CA ILE A 91 2.76 -12.93 7.08
C ILE A 91 1.62 -13.82 7.54
N LYS A 92 1.49 -15.02 6.98
CA LYS A 92 0.47 -16.01 7.32
C LYS A 92 0.48 -16.34 8.80
N GLU A 93 1.64 -16.67 9.36
CA GLU A 93 1.80 -16.95 10.79
C GLU A 93 1.36 -15.76 11.67
N LYS A 94 1.80 -14.54 11.32
CA LYS A 94 1.45 -13.32 12.04
C LYS A 94 -0.03 -12.92 11.88
N LEU A 95 -0.72 -13.44 10.87
CA LEU A 95 -2.17 -13.27 10.67
C LEU A 95 -3.01 -14.42 11.24
N ASN A 96 -2.37 -15.55 11.61
CA ASN A 96 -3.04 -16.80 11.99
C ASN A 96 -3.77 -16.74 13.36
N PHE A 97 -3.66 -15.62 14.07
CA PHE A 97 -4.29 -15.42 15.38
C PHE A 97 -5.77 -15.00 15.32
N GLN A 98 -6.35 -14.86 14.13
CA GLN A 98 -7.70 -14.32 13.96
C GLN A 98 -8.60 -15.28 13.17
N ASN A 99 -9.63 -15.84 13.83
CA ASN A 99 -10.70 -16.63 13.19
C ASN A 99 -11.57 -15.85 12.17
N SER A 100 -11.23 -14.58 11.91
CA SER A 100 -11.93 -13.68 10.99
C SER A 100 -11.28 -13.61 9.60
N ILE A 101 -10.16 -14.29 9.38
CA ILE A 101 -9.38 -14.23 8.14
C ILE A 101 -9.34 -15.60 7.47
N LYS A 102 -9.70 -15.65 6.20
CA LYS A 102 -9.55 -16.84 5.35
C LYS A 102 -8.62 -16.53 4.20
N ILE A 103 -7.46 -17.19 4.17
CA ILE A 103 -6.52 -17.12 3.05
C ILE A 103 -7.04 -18.05 1.95
N LEU A 104 -7.18 -17.52 0.73
CA LEU A 104 -7.68 -18.26 -0.41
C LEU A 104 -6.56 -19.08 -1.07
N LYS A 105 -6.94 -20.21 -1.68
CA LYS A 105 -5.99 -21.11 -2.36
C LYS A 105 -6.50 -21.59 -3.71
N ASN A 106 -5.57 -21.88 -4.62
CA ASN A 106 -5.80 -22.55 -5.90
C ASN A 106 -6.97 -21.95 -6.72
N ALA A 107 -7.94 -22.76 -7.13
CA ALA A 107 -9.06 -22.32 -7.95
C ALA A 107 -9.94 -21.26 -7.26
N GLU A 108 -10.08 -21.33 -5.94
CA GLU A 108 -10.83 -20.33 -5.17
C GLU A 108 -10.10 -18.98 -5.16
N LEU A 109 -8.77 -19.01 -5.00
CA LEU A 109 -7.92 -17.83 -5.13
C LEU A 109 -8.03 -17.21 -6.53
N GLU A 110 -8.02 -18.05 -7.57
CA GLU A 110 -8.15 -17.58 -8.96
C GLU A 110 -9.51 -16.92 -9.22
N ASP A 111 -10.61 -17.58 -8.85
CA ASP A 111 -11.96 -17.06 -9.03
C ASP A 111 -12.11 -15.70 -8.35
N ARG A 112 -11.73 -15.60 -7.07
CA ARG A 112 -11.81 -14.34 -6.31
C ARG A 112 -10.88 -13.27 -6.87
N PHE A 113 -9.71 -13.63 -7.39
CA PHE A 113 -8.80 -12.70 -8.04
C PHE A 113 -9.38 -12.12 -9.32
N LEU A 114 -10.11 -12.90 -10.11
CA LEU A 114 -10.77 -12.45 -11.33
C LEU A 114 -12.12 -11.76 -11.06
N LYS A 115 -12.68 -11.86 -9.84
CA LYS A 115 -13.97 -11.27 -9.45
C LYS A 115 -14.05 -9.75 -9.56
N ILE A 116 -12.93 -9.03 -9.55
CA ILE A 116 -12.89 -7.59 -9.91
C ILE A 116 -13.46 -7.30 -11.30
N PHE A 117 -13.51 -8.34 -12.15
CA PHE A 117 -14.13 -8.32 -13.47
C PHE A 117 -15.56 -8.90 -13.49
N ASN A 118 -16.22 -9.02 -12.33
CA ASN A 118 -17.52 -9.67 -12.16
C ASN A 118 -17.58 -11.09 -12.76
N ASN A 119 -16.47 -11.84 -12.69
CA ASN A 119 -16.31 -13.18 -13.28
C ASN A 119 -16.63 -13.26 -14.80
N LYS A 120 -16.66 -12.11 -15.49
CA LYS A 120 -16.88 -12.04 -16.94
C LYS A 120 -15.61 -12.36 -17.74
N LEU A 121 -14.48 -12.46 -17.06
CA LEU A 121 -13.20 -12.82 -17.67
C LEU A 121 -12.83 -14.27 -17.40
N LYS A 122 -12.38 -14.96 -18.45
CA LYS A 122 -11.71 -16.25 -18.33
C LYS A 122 -10.22 -16.07 -18.61
N PHE A 123 -9.40 -16.95 -18.03
CA PHE A 123 -7.94 -16.96 -18.23
C PHE A 123 -7.52 -16.90 -19.72
N ASN A 124 -8.32 -17.49 -20.61
CA ASN A 124 -8.07 -17.57 -22.05
C ASN A 124 -8.81 -16.52 -22.91
N SER A 125 -9.46 -15.52 -22.31
CA SER A 125 -10.19 -14.48 -23.06
C SER A 125 -9.26 -13.70 -24.00
N LYS A 126 -9.77 -13.28 -25.17
CA LYS A 126 -9.03 -12.46 -26.15
C LYS A 126 -9.36 -10.97 -25.96
N LEU A 127 -8.35 -10.11 -26.05
CA LEU A 127 -8.53 -8.65 -26.09
C LEU A 127 -8.70 -8.13 -27.50
N LYS A 128 -9.62 -7.20 -27.68
CA LYS A 128 -9.65 -6.30 -28.82
C LYS A 128 -9.56 -4.86 -28.33
N LYS A 129 -8.73 -4.06 -29.01
CA LYS A 129 -8.62 -2.61 -28.80
C LYS A 129 -9.61 -1.93 -29.75
N GLN A 130 -10.46 -1.08 -29.20
CA GLN A 130 -11.17 -0.02 -29.93
C GLN A 130 -10.91 1.28 -29.18
N GLU A 131 -10.91 2.40 -29.89
CA GLU A 131 -10.43 3.73 -29.46
C GLU A 131 -10.79 4.10 -28.00
N ASN A 132 -9.80 4.15 -27.11
CA ASN A 132 -9.93 4.46 -25.67
C ASN A 132 -10.70 3.44 -24.81
N GLU A 133 -10.94 2.24 -25.36
CA GLU A 133 -11.75 1.20 -24.73
C GLU A 133 -11.05 -0.16 -24.75
N ILE A 134 -11.17 -0.88 -23.64
CA ILE A 134 -10.74 -2.27 -23.55
C ILE A 134 -11.99 -3.15 -23.64
N THR A 135 -12.13 -3.86 -24.76
CA THR A 135 -13.21 -4.82 -24.96
C THR A 135 -12.67 -6.23 -24.79
N PHE A 136 -13.26 -6.98 -23.87
CA PHE A 136 -13.03 -8.43 -23.78
C PHE A 136 -13.99 -9.15 -24.70
N GLN A 137 -13.46 -9.99 -25.59
CA GLN A 137 -14.26 -10.90 -26.38
C GLN A 137 -14.20 -12.28 -25.73
N ASP A 138 -15.18 -12.59 -24.88
CA ASP A 138 -15.60 -13.98 -24.65
C ASP A 138 -16.73 -14.27 -25.64
N ASN A 139 -16.88 -15.51 -26.10
CA ASN A 139 -17.60 -15.94 -27.31
C ASN A 139 -19.09 -15.51 -27.43
N LYS A 140 -19.64 -14.70 -26.50
CA LYS A 140 -21.04 -14.25 -26.49
C LYS A 140 -21.27 -12.77 -26.09
N GLN A 141 -20.32 -12.04 -25.49
CA GLN A 141 -20.56 -10.66 -25.00
C GLN A 141 -19.30 -9.79 -25.04
N ASN A 142 -19.49 -8.51 -25.32
CA ASN A 142 -18.48 -7.45 -25.19
C ASN A 142 -18.75 -6.68 -23.89
N PHE A 143 -17.70 -6.39 -23.14
CA PHE A 143 -17.78 -5.57 -21.93
C PHE A 143 -16.73 -4.46 -21.98
N LYS A 144 -17.09 -3.29 -21.43
CA LYS A 144 -16.20 -2.14 -21.25
C LYS A 144 -15.78 -2.04 -19.79
N ILE A 145 -14.51 -1.75 -19.54
CA ILE A 145 -14.02 -1.36 -18.22
C ILE A 145 -13.96 0.16 -18.18
N ASN A 146 -14.63 0.76 -17.19
CA ASN A 146 -14.40 2.14 -16.81
C ASN A 146 -13.59 2.17 -15.53
N TYR A 147 -12.55 3.00 -15.52
CA TYR A 147 -11.77 3.33 -14.34
C TYR A 147 -12.06 4.77 -13.95
N PHE A 148 -12.48 4.97 -12.71
CA PHE A 148 -12.67 6.29 -12.14
C PHE A 148 -11.74 6.48 -10.96
N LYS A 149 -10.89 7.49 -11.03
CA LYS A 149 -10.19 7.98 -9.85
C LYS A 149 -11.21 8.66 -8.93
N ILE A 150 -11.11 8.41 -7.63
CA ILE A 150 -11.94 9.05 -6.62
C ILE A 150 -11.08 10.06 -5.85
N ASN A 151 -11.49 11.32 -5.90
CA ASN A 151 -10.93 12.39 -5.09
C ASN A 151 -11.73 12.54 -3.80
N LEU A 152 -11.14 12.12 -2.68
CA LEU A 152 -11.78 12.21 -1.37
C LEU A 152 -11.50 13.54 -0.65
N ASP A 153 -10.60 14.40 -1.18
CA ASP A 153 -10.20 15.65 -0.51
C ASP A 153 -11.38 16.57 -0.22
N SER A 154 -12.37 16.59 -1.13
CA SER A 154 -13.54 17.46 -1.04
C SER A 154 -14.70 16.84 -0.24
N ILE A 155 -14.55 15.62 0.28
CA ILE A 155 -15.60 14.95 1.06
C ILE A 155 -15.49 15.34 2.53
N THR A 156 -16.54 15.98 3.05
CA THR A 156 -16.59 16.48 4.43
C THR A 156 -16.87 15.40 5.48
N LYS A 157 -17.68 14.38 5.14
CA LYS A 157 -18.04 13.27 6.04
C LYS A 157 -17.46 11.95 5.53
N LYS A 158 -16.14 11.74 5.68
CA LYS A 158 -15.46 10.60 5.01
C LYS A 158 -15.85 9.27 5.65
N LYS A 159 -16.13 9.23 6.95
CA LYS A 159 -16.62 8.02 7.64
C LYS A 159 -17.89 7.40 7.02
N LEU A 160 -18.79 8.24 6.51
CA LEU A 160 -20.05 7.77 5.88
C LEU A 160 -19.92 7.55 4.37
N PHE A 161 -18.75 7.88 3.80
CA PHE A 161 -18.54 7.91 2.35
C PHE A 161 -18.84 6.56 1.71
N ILE A 162 -18.25 5.47 2.18
CA ILE A 162 -18.35 4.15 1.54
C ILE A 162 -19.82 3.72 1.38
N ASN A 163 -20.60 3.76 2.46
CA ASN A 163 -22.00 3.36 2.44
C ASN A 163 -22.84 4.31 1.59
N SER A 164 -22.62 5.63 1.70
CA SER A 164 -23.31 6.61 0.85
C SER A 164 -23.00 6.42 -0.63
N PHE A 165 -21.74 6.12 -0.95
CA PHE A 165 -21.26 5.97 -2.32
C PHE A 165 -21.88 4.76 -3.00
N PHE A 166 -21.95 3.61 -2.33
CA PHE A 166 -22.62 2.43 -2.89
C PHE A 166 -24.12 2.62 -3.06
N LYS A 167 -24.78 3.34 -2.15
CA LYS A 167 -26.21 3.68 -2.32
C LYS A 167 -26.42 4.56 -3.55
N VAL A 168 -25.60 5.59 -3.71
CA VAL A 168 -25.67 6.50 -4.86
C VAL A 168 -25.34 5.77 -6.17
N LEU A 169 -24.37 4.85 -6.18
CA LEU A 169 -24.11 3.98 -7.33
C LEU A 169 -25.36 3.22 -7.73
N GLU A 170 -26.08 2.64 -6.77
CA GLU A 170 -27.34 1.93 -7.02
C GLU A 170 -28.45 2.86 -7.55
N ASP A 171 -28.59 4.06 -6.99
CA ASP A 171 -29.56 5.06 -7.46
C ASP A 171 -29.30 5.46 -8.93
N PHE A 172 -28.04 5.52 -9.35
CA PHE A 172 -27.64 5.73 -10.76
C PHE A 172 -27.65 4.45 -11.62
N SER A 173 -28.19 3.34 -11.08
CA SER A 173 -28.18 2.03 -11.75
C SER A 173 -26.78 1.59 -12.20
N GLN A 174 -25.74 2.02 -11.48
CA GLN A 174 -24.35 1.67 -11.72
C GLN A 174 -23.86 0.62 -10.74
N GLY A 175 -23.06 -0.31 -11.26
CA GLY A 175 -22.29 -1.24 -10.46
C GLY A 175 -20.83 -0.81 -10.35
N GLY A 176 -20.09 -1.43 -9.45
CA GLY A 176 -18.65 -1.29 -9.45
C GLY A 176 -18.00 -1.84 -8.21
N THR A 177 -16.68 -1.90 -8.29
CA THR A 177 -15.80 -2.33 -7.21
C THR A 177 -14.97 -1.14 -6.77
N LEU A 178 -15.13 -0.76 -5.50
CA LEU A 178 -14.35 0.29 -4.86
C LEU A 178 -13.04 -0.31 -4.35
N ILE A 179 -11.91 0.33 -4.67
CA ILE A 179 -10.59 -0.16 -4.28
C ILE A 179 -9.84 0.92 -3.53
N PHE A 180 -9.34 0.54 -2.36
CA PHE A 180 -8.45 1.33 -1.53
C PHE A 180 -7.09 0.67 -1.49
N SER A 181 -6.10 1.29 -2.13
CA SER A 181 -4.74 0.78 -2.25
C SER A 181 -3.78 1.56 -1.35
N PHE A 182 -3.04 0.85 -0.50
CA PHE A 182 -2.15 1.41 0.53
C PHE A 182 -0.71 1.05 0.21
N LYS A 183 0.15 2.07 0.17
CA LYS A 183 1.60 1.84 0.05
C LYS A 183 2.39 2.86 0.85
N ILE A 184 3.68 2.58 1.03
CA ILE A 184 4.64 3.55 1.53
C ILE A 184 5.28 4.27 0.34
N ASN A 185 5.21 5.60 0.31
CA ASN A 185 5.83 6.40 -0.75
C ASN A 185 7.35 6.55 -0.53
N LYS A 186 8.03 7.26 -1.44
CA LYS A 186 9.50 7.48 -1.34
C LYS A 186 9.91 8.26 -0.07
N ASN A 187 9.02 9.10 0.44
CA ASN A 187 9.19 9.88 1.67
C ASN A 187 8.75 9.10 2.92
N TYR A 188 8.49 7.80 2.77
CA TYR A 188 7.98 6.92 3.83
C TYR A 188 6.62 7.29 4.42
N GLN A 189 5.85 8.07 3.70
CA GLN A 189 4.49 8.37 4.11
C GLN A 189 3.60 7.24 3.64
N LEU A 190 2.70 6.81 4.52
CA LEU A 190 1.60 5.93 4.15
C LEU A 190 0.64 6.71 3.29
N VAL A 191 0.51 6.27 2.05
CA VAL A 191 -0.38 6.89 1.08
C VAL A 191 -1.49 5.93 0.69
N LEU A 192 -2.66 6.51 0.46
CA LEU A 192 -3.87 5.86 0.02
C LEU A 192 -4.20 6.28 -1.41
N SER A 193 -4.66 5.35 -2.23
CA SER A 193 -5.32 5.62 -3.51
C SER A 193 -6.73 5.03 -3.46
N CYS A 194 -7.72 5.81 -3.87
CA CYS A 194 -9.11 5.37 -3.96
C CYS A 194 -9.57 5.44 -5.42
N TYR A 195 -10.16 4.37 -5.93
CA TYR A 195 -10.69 4.34 -7.29
C TYR A 195 -11.81 3.31 -7.42
N LEU A 196 -12.66 3.53 -8.43
CA LEU A 196 -13.78 2.67 -8.79
C LEU A 196 -13.46 1.98 -10.11
N ILE A 197 -13.71 0.67 -10.16
CA ILE A 197 -13.75 -0.10 -11.40
C ILE A 197 -15.18 -0.49 -11.67
N ASN A 198 -15.72 -0.01 -12.79
CA ASN A 198 -17.06 -0.31 -13.26
C ASN A 198 -16.98 -1.12 -14.57
N ILE A 199 -17.84 -2.13 -14.71
CA ILE A 199 -17.86 -3.03 -15.87
C ILE A 199 -19.23 -3.01 -16.51
N ILE A 200 -19.29 -2.37 -17.66
CA ILE A 200 -20.54 -2.08 -18.36
C ILE A 200 -20.68 -3.05 -19.54
N LYS A 201 -21.91 -3.52 -19.79
CA LYS A 201 -22.24 -4.27 -21.02
C LYS A 201 -22.48 -3.25 -22.15
N ASN A 202 -22.23 -3.63 -23.41
CA ASN A 202 -22.40 -2.77 -24.62
C ASN A 202 -23.45 -1.64 -24.54
N GLU A 203 -23.14 -0.51 -25.19
CA GLU A 203 -24.01 0.64 -25.53
C GLU A 203 -24.80 1.34 -24.40
N GLU A 204 -24.59 1.00 -23.13
CA GLU A 204 -25.00 1.91 -22.04
C GLU A 204 -24.11 3.17 -22.09
N LEU A 205 -24.61 4.18 -22.81
CA LEU A 205 -24.10 5.54 -22.94
C LEU A 205 -24.19 6.28 -21.60
N ASN A 206 -23.42 5.88 -20.60
CA ASN A 206 -23.27 6.68 -19.39
C ASN A 206 -22.04 7.60 -19.48
N ASN A 207 -22.00 8.39 -20.56
CA ASN A 207 -21.08 9.53 -20.65
C ASN A 207 -21.38 10.56 -19.54
N SER A 208 -22.61 10.60 -19.02
CA SER A 208 -23.03 11.48 -17.92
C SER A 208 -22.72 10.96 -16.52
N PHE A 209 -22.45 9.66 -16.29
CA PHE A 209 -22.33 9.13 -14.92
C PHE A 209 -21.27 9.86 -14.07
N CYS A 210 -20.13 10.20 -14.67
CA CYS A 210 -19.11 10.96 -13.96
C CYS A 210 -19.60 12.38 -13.58
N GLU A 211 -20.36 13.02 -14.47
CA GLU A 211 -20.94 14.34 -14.26
C GLU A 211 -22.07 14.29 -13.23
N GLU A 212 -22.97 13.32 -13.32
CA GLU A 212 -24.06 13.07 -12.39
C GLU A 212 -23.56 12.83 -10.96
N MET A 213 -22.52 11.98 -10.80
CA MET A 213 -21.87 11.78 -9.51
C MET A 213 -21.26 13.07 -8.97
N ASN A 214 -20.54 13.81 -9.81
CA ASN A 214 -19.93 15.07 -9.38
C ASN A 214 -20.99 16.12 -8.99
N ASN A 215 -22.10 16.19 -9.74
CA ASN A 215 -23.22 17.08 -9.46
C ASN A 215 -23.93 16.69 -8.16
N PHE A 216 -24.18 15.40 -7.93
CA PHE A 216 -24.79 14.90 -6.70
C PHE A 216 -23.99 15.27 -5.45
N TYR A 217 -22.66 15.10 -5.50
CA TYR A 217 -21.78 15.46 -4.39
C TYR A 217 -21.41 16.96 -4.36
N GLY A 218 -21.78 17.73 -5.38
CA GLY A 218 -21.43 19.15 -5.53
C GLY A 218 -19.93 19.42 -5.65
N VAL A 219 -19.12 18.40 -5.95
CA VAL A 219 -17.65 18.47 -6.01
C VAL A 219 -17.12 17.54 -7.09
N LYS A 220 -15.88 17.79 -7.56
CA LYS A 220 -15.21 16.89 -8.51
C LYS A 220 -14.69 15.63 -7.81
N LEU A 221 -15.62 14.73 -7.50
CA LEU A 221 -15.37 13.45 -6.83
C LEU A 221 -14.77 12.41 -7.79
N LEU A 222 -15.40 12.18 -8.92
CA LEU A 222 -14.96 11.22 -9.93
C LEU A 222 -14.20 11.92 -11.05
N THR A 223 -13.13 11.27 -11.51
CA THR A 223 -12.46 11.59 -12.76
C THR A 223 -12.28 10.29 -13.54
N LYS A 224 -12.91 10.20 -14.72
CA LYS A 224 -12.74 9.06 -15.63
C LYS A 224 -11.34 9.11 -16.23
N THR A 225 -10.61 7.99 -16.13
CA THR A 225 -9.29 7.84 -16.77
C THR A 225 -9.45 7.00 -18.03
N THR A 226 -8.77 7.42 -19.10
CA THR A 226 -8.67 6.62 -20.34
C THR A 226 -7.71 5.46 -20.11
N LEU A 227 -8.13 4.24 -20.46
CA LEU A 227 -7.36 3.03 -20.25
C LEU A 227 -6.58 2.62 -21.50
N ASP A 228 -5.30 2.27 -21.33
CA ASP A 228 -4.55 1.50 -22.32
C ASP A 228 -4.45 0.03 -21.91
N ILE A 229 -4.12 -0.85 -22.86
CA ILE A 229 -4.00 -2.29 -22.62
C ILE A 229 -2.99 -2.63 -21.52
N ASN A 230 -1.95 -1.80 -21.38
CA ASN A 230 -0.92 -1.95 -20.36
C ASN A 230 -1.46 -1.72 -18.94
N ASP A 231 -2.57 -0.97 -18.80
CA ASP A 231 -3.17 -0.67 -17.51
C ASP A 231 -3.96 -1.83 -16.92
N LEU A 232 -4.29 -2.85 -17.74
CA LEU A 232 -4.92 -4.07 -17.24
C LEU A 232 -4.10 -4.75 -16.17
N GLY A 233 -2.77 -4.75 -16.31
CA GLY A 233 -1.87 -5.27 -15.29
C GLY A 233 -2.07 -4.56 -13.95
N ASN A 234 -2.13 -3.22 -13.98
CA ASN A 234 -2.40 -2.42 -12.78
C ASN A 234 -3.77 -2.76 -12.18
N ILE A 235 -4.80 -2.91 -13.00
CA ILE A 235 -6.14 -3.31 -12.53
C ILE A 235 -6.12 -4.68 -11.88
N PHE A 236 -5.52 -5.69 -12.51
CA PHE A 236 -5.36 -7.03 -11.94
C PHE A 236 -4.62 -6.97 -10.61
N TRP A 237 -3.59 -6.14 -10.51
CA TRP A 237 -2.78 -6.01 -9.32
C TRP A 237 -3.44 -5.14 -8.25
N ARG A 238 -4.55 -4.46 -8.55
CA ARG A 238 -5.13 -3.43 -7.67
C ARG A 238 -4.09 -2.32 -7.34
N LEU A 239 -3.32 -1.95 -8.36
CA LEU A 239 -2.51 -0.74 -8.37
C LEU A 239 -3.28 0.39 -9.04
N PRO A 240 -3.13 1.63 -8.55
CA PRO A 240 -3.67 2.79 -9.24
C PRO A 240 -2.92 2.99 -10.57
N ILE A 241 -3.68 3.35 -11.60
CA ILE A 241 -3.15 3.61 -12.95
C ILE A 241 -2.32 4.90 -12.96
N GLU A 242 -2.87 5.95 -12.35
CA GLU A 242 -2.20 7.23 -12.19
C GLU A 242 -1.60 7.36 -10.79
N LYS A 243 -0.44 8.02 -10.69
CA LYS A 243 0.22 8.34 -9.42
C LYS A 243 -0.47 9.52 -8.74
N SER A 244 -1.68 9.31 -8.26
CA SER A 244 -2.37 10.26 -7.38
C SER A 244 -2.63 9.61 -6.04
N TYR A 245 -1.98 10.17 -5.02
CA TYR A 245 -1.90 9.60 -3.69
C TYR A 245 -2.41 10.63 -2.69
N LEU A 246 -3.28 10.18 -1.80
CA LEU A 246 -3.74 10.92 -0.64
C LEU A 246 -2.95 10.48 0.58
N PHE A 247 -2.71 11.38 1.53
CA PHE A 247 -2.04 11.01 2.78
C PHE A 247 -3.02 10.28 3.70
N TYR A 248 -2.69 9.06 4.13
CA TYR A 248 -3.66 8.23 4.86
C TYR A 248 -4.16 8.87 6.16
N ALA A 249 -3.35 9.69 6.84
CA ALA A 249 -3.78 10.37 8.08
C ALA A 249 -5.05 11.19 7.89
N ASP A 250 -5.14 11.86 6.74
CA ASP A 250 -6.28 12.73 6.44
C ASP A 250 -7.54 11.91 6.15
N PHE A 251 -7.42 10.59 5.96
CA PHE A 251 -8.49 9.68 5.57
C PHE A 251 -8.62 8.48 6.50
N SER A 252 -7.98 8.50 7.67
CA SER A 252 -7.98 7.36 8.59
C SER A 252 -9.37 7.05 9.12
N GLU A 253 -10.23 8.07 9.27
CA GLU A 253 -11.61 7.92 9.72
C GLU A 253 -12.49 7.04 8.82
N ILE A 254 -12.08 6.82 7.56
CA ILE A 254 -12.76 5.90 6.63
C ILE A 254 -12.63 4.44 7.09
N PHE A 255 -11.54 4.13 7.79
CA PHE A 255 -11.14 2.78 8.19
C PHE A 255 -11.06 2.61 9.72
N GLU A 256 -11.90 3.39 10.42
CA GLU A 256 -11.95 3.58 11.87
C GLU A 256 -10.64 4.09 12.52
N ASN A 257 -10.75 4.55 13.76
CA ASN A 257 -9.76 5.36 14.48
C ASN A 257 -8.41 4.68 14.79
N TYR A 258 -8.08 3.56 14.15
CA TYR A 258 -6.70 3.06 14.11
C TYR A 258 -5.92 3.79 13.02
N TYR A 259 -5.78 5.11 13.18
CA TYR A 259 -4.56 5.71 12.70
C TYR A 259 -3.47 5.22 13.64
N PRO A 260 -2.49 4.41 13.20
CA PRO A 260 -1.32 4.21 14.01
C PRO A 260 -0.50 5.50 13.86
N SER A 261 -0.97 6.58 14.49
CA SER A 261 -0.23 7.83 14.71
C SER A 261 1.20 7.51 15.20
N ASN A 262 1.35 6.41 15.94
CA ASN A 262 2.60 5.91 16.48
C ASN A 262 3.57 5.24 15.48
N ILE A 263 3.13 4.85 14.28
CA ILE A 263 3.98 4.06 13.39
C ILE A 263 4.87 4.95 12.50
N LEU A 264 4.48 6.19 12.23
CA LEU A 264 5.28 7.16 11.45
C LEU A 264 5.66 8.43 12.21
N ASN A 265 5.23 8.57 13.46
CA ASN A 265 5.49 9.77 14.26
C ASN A 265 6.43 9.51 15.45
N TYR A 266 7.47 8.68 15.25
CA TYR A 266 8.52 8.46 16.25
C TYR A 266 9.18 9.76 16.72
N ILE A 267 9.20 10.77 15.83
CA ILE A 267 9.69 12.11 16.10
C ILE A 267 8.81 12.80 17.13
N ASN A 268 7.49 12.85 16.90
CA ASN A 268 6.57 13.47 17.84
C ASN A 268 6.50 12.68 19.14
N ARG A 269 6.53 11.34 19.08
CA ARG A 269 6.59 10.51 20.28
C ARG A 269 7.87 10.76 21.10
N LEU A 270 9.02 10.92 20.44
CA LEU A 270 10.25 11.31 21.14
C LEU A 270 10.10 12.68 21.79
N GLU A 271 9.52 13.64 21.07
CA GLU A 271 9.28 14.99 21.57
C GLU A 271 8.35 15.00 22.79
N GLU A 272 7.24 14.27 22.72
CA GLU A 272 6.29 14.05 23.81
C GLU A 272 6.97 13.42 25.04
N ILE A 273 7.73 12.32 24.86
CA ILE A 273 8.48 11.68 25.96
C ILE A 273 9.46 12.65 26.60
N LEU A 274 10.20 13.43 25.80
CA LEU A 274 11.17 14.39 26.32
C LEU A 274 10.47 15.52 27.09
N LEU A 275 9.32 16.00 26.62
CA LEU A 275 8.51 17.01 27.29
C LEU A 275 7.90 16.47 28.60
N GLU A 276 7.30 15.28 28.58
CA GLU A 276 6.72 14.60 29.75
C GLU A 276 7.78 14.39 30.85
N MET A 277 8.97 13.95 30.45
CA MET A 277 10.11 13.76 31.36
C MET A 277 10.82 15.06 31.75
N LYS A 278 10.35 16.22 31.27
CA LYS A 278 10.96 17.55 31.48
C LYS A 278 12.45 17.59 31.11
N ILE A 279 12.83 16.86 30.06
CA ILE A 279 14.19 16.82 29.54
C ILE A 279 14.39 17.99 28.57
N SER A 280 15.45 18.78 28.75
CA SER A 280 15.78 19.85 27.80
C SER A 280 16.28 19.29 26.47
N PHE A 281 15.74 19.80 25.37
CA PHE A 281 16.20 19.45 24.02
C PHE A 281 16.10 20.63 23.05
N ILE A 282 16.87 20.55 21.97
CA ILE A 282 16.83 21.46 20.82
C ILE A 282 16.56 20.63 19.58
N LYS A 283 15.49 20.92 18.86
CA LYS A 283 15.17 20.28 17.58
C LYS A 283 15.98 20.98 16.48
N LEU A 284 16.94 20.26 15.88
CA LEU A 284 17.75 20.78 14.77
C LEU A 284 16.98 20.72 13.45
N ASN A 285 16.21 19.65 13.26
CA ASN A 285 15.26 19.47 12.17
C ASN A 285 14.24 18.39 12.59
N GLN A 286 13.34 17.99 11.68
CA GLN A 286 12.31 16.98 11.97
C GLN A 286 12.89 15.68 12.53
N ASN A 287 14.08 15.26 12.12
CA ASN A 287 14.63 13.95 12.44
C ASN A 287 15.80 14.00 13.44
N MET A 288 16.18 15.19 13.94
CA MET A 288 17.40 15.39 14.71
C MET A 288 17.19 16.28 15.93
N PHE A 289 17.61 15.78 17.09
CA PHE A 289 17.46 16.44 18.39
C PHE A 289 18.79 16.49 19.13
N ILE A 290 19.12 17.64 19.72
CA ILE A 290 20.17 17.73 20.74
C ILE A 290 19.49 17.64 22.10
N ILE A 291 19.75 16.58 22.86
CA ILE A 291 19.15 16.32 24.17
C ILE A 291 20.18 16.60 25.27
N LYS A 292 19.81 17.41 26.26
CA LYS A 292 20.65 17.89 27.37
C LYS A 292 22.02 18.42 26.97
N ARG A 293 22.15 18.93 25.74
CA ARG A 293 23.44 19.36 25.12
C ARG A 293 24.53 18.28 25.08
N LYS A 294 24.18 17.01 25.28
CA LYS A 294 25.13 15.87 25.35
C LYS A 294 24.86 14.82 24.29
N ILE A 295 23.61 14.63 23.88
CA ILE A 295 23.20 13.57 22.97
C ILE A 295 22.67 14.18 21.69
N LEU A 296 23.16 13.72 20.53
CA LEU A 296 22.54 13.94 19.24
C LEU A 296 21.69 12.72 18.89
N PHE A 297 20.38 12.87 18.95
CA PHE A 297 19.42 11.83 18.65
C PHE A 297 18.91 11.99 17.22
N ILE A 298 19.00 10.93 16.42
CA ILE A 298 18.69 10.93 14.99
C ILE A 298 17.71 9.80 14.70
N ILE A 299 16.57 10.09 14.08
CA ILE A 299 15.57 9.09 13.69
C ILE A 299 15.50 9.04 12.16
N ASN A 300 15.93 7.92 11.58
CA ASN A 300 15.95 7.72 10.15
C ASN A 300 15.06 6.56 9.71
N LEU A 301 14.27 6.81 8.66
CA LEU A 301 13.47 5.77 7.99
C LEU A 301 14.31 5.03 6.93
N LYS A 302 15.14 5.75 6.15
CA LYS A 302 16.20 5.20 5.28
C LYS A 302 17.57 5.67 5.77
N VAL A 303 18.58 4.85 5.56
CA VAL A 303 19.97 5.28 5.71
C VAL A 303 20.47 5.81 4.36
N ASP A 304 20.78 7.10 4.29
CA ASP A 304 21.72 7.61 3.30
C ASP A 304 23.12 7.63 3.95
N LEU A 305 24.02 6.78 3.47
CA LEU A 305 25.35 6.60 4.04
C LEU A 305 26.20 7.87 3.91
N ASN A 306 26.04 8.64 2.83
CA ASN A 306 26.81 9.87 2.64
C ASN A 306 26.36 10.96 3.61
N SER A 307 25.04 11.11 3.76
CA SER A 307 24.46 12.04 4.74
C SER A 307 24.81 11.62 6.16
N LEU A 308 24.71 10.33 6.50
CA LEU A 308 25.06 9.82 7.82
C LEU A 308 26.54 10.06 8.14
N LYS A 309 27.44 9.79 7.18
CA LYS A 309 28.87 10.07 7.34
C LYS A 309 29.12 11.54 7.66
N LYS A 310 28.52 12.47 6.90
CA LYS A 310 28.64 13.92 7.16
C LYS A 310 28.16 14.32 8.55
N ILE A 311 27.06 13.72 9.03
CA ILE A 311 26.53 13.98 10.37
C ILE A 311 27.50 13.46 11.43
N ILE A 312 27.98 12.23 11.29
CA ILE A 312 28.95 11.64 12.22
C ILE A 312 30.23 12.50 12.25
N ASP A 313 30.83 12.78 11.09
CA ASP A 313 32.05 13.60 10.99
C ASP A 313 31.89 14.98 11.66
N LYS A 314 30.71 15.60 11.54
CA LYS A 314 30.44 16.93 12.10
C LYS A 314 30.20 16.94 13.62
N TYR A 315 29.59 15.89 14.17
CA TYR A 315 29.02 15.92 15.52
C TYR A 315 29.62 14.91 16.50
N TYR A 316 30.36 13.90 16.02
CA TYR A 316 30.85 12.79 16.83
C TYR A 316 31.80 13.23 17.96
N SER A 317 32.59 14.28 17.75
CA SER A 317 33.47 14.84 18.79
C SER A 317 32.74 15.65 19.86
N LYS A 318 31.47 16.01 19.63
CA LYS A 318 30.70 16.93 20.49
C LYS A 318 29.58 16.25 21.26
N TYR A 319 29.05 15.14 20.73
CA TYR A 319 27.84 14.52 21.24
C TYR A 319 27.93 12.99 21.18
N TYR A 320 27.29 12.33 22.14
CA TYR A 320 26.90 10.93 21.99
C TYR A 320 25.81 10.84 20.93
N ILE A 321 26.01 10.02 19.92
CA ILE A 321 25.07 9.90 18.79
C ILE A 321 24.18 8.68 19.02
N TYR A 322 22.87 8.91 19.02
CA TYR A 322 21.86 7.86 19.05
C TYR A 322 21.17 7.84 17.69
N LEU A 323 21.31 6.75 16.95
CA LEU A 323 20.78 6.60 15.61
C LEU A 323 19.70 5.52 15.60
N VAL A 324 18.45 5.92 15.49
CA VAL A 324 17.31 5.01 15.33
C VAL A 324 17.08 4.76 13.85
N ILE A 325 17.22 3.51 13.40
CA ILE A 325 16.87 3.08 12.06
C ILE A 325 15.59 2.26 12.12
N ILE A 326 14.49 2.85 11.65
CA ILE A 326 13.16 2.22 11.73
C ILE A 326 13.05 1.06 10.74
N ASN A 327 13.64 1.18 9.53
CA ASN A 327 13.60 0.13 8.53
C ASN A 327 14.60 -0.99 8.87
N LYS A 328 14.08 -2.22 9.01
CA LYS A 328 14.87 -3.38 9.43
C LYS A 328 15.99 -3.74 8.45
N LYS A 329 15.76 -3.66 7.13
CA LYS A 329 16.78 -3.97 6.12
C LYS A 329 17.90 -2.95 6.15
N GLU A 330 17.55 -1.68 6.31
CA GLU A 330 18.51 -0.58 6.44
C GLU A 330 19.34 -0.69 7.73
N TYR A 331 18.71 -1.05 8.85
CA TYR A 331 19.41 -1.34 10.10
C TYR A 331 20.43 -2.46 9.92
N GLN A 332 20.02 -3.59 9.34
CA GLN A 332 20.91 -4.71 9.05
C GLN A 332 22.02 -4.34 8.07
N ARG A 333 21.74 -3.49 7.06
CA ARG A 333 22.74 -2.98 6.13
C ARG A 333 23.79 -2.15 6.84
N LEU A 334 23.37 -1.28 7.76
CA LEU A 334 24.24 -0.43 8.54
C LEU A 334 25.15 -1.25 9.47
N LEU A 335 24.60 -2.25 10.18
CA LEU A 335 25.38 -3.10 11.09
C LEU A 335 26.47 -3.94 10.40
N LYS A 336 26.33 -4.21 9.09
CA LYS A 336 27.36 -4.92 8.30
C LYS A 336 28.61 -4.06 8.05
N ILE A 337 28.57 -2.76 8.32
CA ILE A 337 29.71 -1.86 8.18
C ILE A 337 30.64 -2.07 9.38
N LYS A 338 31.70 -2.87 9.21
CA LYS A 338 32.64 -3.25 10.30
C LYS A 338 33.09 -2.08 11.19
N LYS A 339 33.33 -0.90 10.59
CA LYS A 339 33.82 0.28 11.32
C LYS A 339 32.76 0.97 12.19
N ILE A 340 31.47 0.81 11.89
CA ILE A 340 30.44 1.59 12.57
C ILE A 340 30.22 1.11 14.01
N ASN A 341 30.37 -0.19 14.25
CA ASN A 341 30.25 -0.78 15.58
C ASN A 341 31.47 -0.51 16.48
N MET A 342 32.55 0.07 15.93
CA MET A 342 33.77 0.42 16.68
C MET A 342 33.74 1.84 17.27
N LEU A 343 32.67 2.60 17.02
CA LEU A 343 32.55 3.99 17.45
C LEU A 343 31.96 4.06 18.88
N ASN A 344 32.81 4.22 19.90
CA ASN A 344 32.46 4.21 21.34
C ASN A 344 31.48 5.31 21.84
N GLY A 345 31.00 6.18 20.95
CA GLY A 345 30.00 7.23 21.24
C GLY A 345 28.76 7.14 20.37
N LEU A 346 28.61 6.07 19.57
CA LEU A 346 27.49 5.86 18.66
C LEU A 346 26.67 4.65 19.10
N LYS A 347 25.40 4.88 19.46
CA LYS A 347 24.42 3.82 19.68
C LYS A 347 23.49 3.75 18.48
N ILE A 348 23.46 2.61 17.80
CA ILE A 348 22.51 2.35 16.72
C ILE A 348 21.39 1.50 17.30
N MET A 349 20.14 1.90 17.08
CA MET A 349 18.97 1.20 17.55
C MET A 349 18.04 0.87 16.39
N ASN A 350 17.42 -0.31 16.43
CA ASN A 350 16.27 -0.63 15.61
C ASN A 350 14.97 -0.13 16.27
N LYS A 351 13.84 -0.31 15.58
CA LYS A 351 12.51 0.08 16.09
C LYS A 351 12.16 -0.52 17.46
N SER A 352 12.45 -1.80 17.69
CA SER A 352 12.12 -2.46 18.96
C SER A 352 12.96 -1.88 20.10
N GLU A 353 14.27 -1.78 19.88
CA GLU A 353 15.20 -1.20 20.85
C GLU A 353 14.84 0.24 21.20
N PHE A 354 14.34 1.02 20.22
CA PHE A 354 13.84 2.37 20.48
C PHE A 354 12.54 2.39 21.29
N ASN A 355 11.59 1.49 21.00
CA ASN A 355 10.33 1.41 21.75
C ASN A 355 10.55 1.04 23.22
N ASP A 356 11.56 0.21 23.49
CA ASP A 356 11.94 -0.22 24.83
C ASP A 356 12.98 0.72 25.48
N PHE A 357 13.43 1.74 24.74
CA PHE A 357 14.48 2.63 25.19
C PHE A 357 13.97 3.54 26.31
N LYS A 358 14.56 3.39 27.49
CA LYS A 358 14.40 4.33 28.60
C LYS A 358 15.61 5.25 28.68
N PHE A 359 15.35 6.54 28.80
CA PHE A 359 16.39 7.52 29.05
C PHE A 359 16.93 7.40 30.48
N ASN A 360 17.92 6.53 30.68
CA ASN A 360 18.68 6.47 31.93
C ASN A 360 19.84 7.47 31.85
N PHE A 361 19.58 8.69 32.33
CA PHE A 361 20.64 9.66 32.56
C PHE A 361 21.17 9.46 33.98
N ASN A 362 22.09 8.51 34.16
CA ASN A 362 22.95 8.54 35.35
C ASN A 362 24.01 9.63 35.21
#